data_AF-A0A5C0AWQ6-F1
#
_entry.id   AF-A0A5C0AWQ6-F1
#
_cell.length_a   1.000
_cell.length_b   1.000
_cell.length_c   1.000
_cell.angle_alpha   90.00
_cell.angle_beta   90.00
_cell.angle_gamma   90.00
#
_symmetry.space_group_name_H-M   'P 1'
#
loop_
_entity.id
_entity.type
_entity.pdbx_description
1 polymer ?
#
loop_
_entity_poly.entity_id
_entity_poly.type
_entity_poly.pdbx_seq_one_letter_code
_entity_poly.pdbx_strand_id
1 'polypeptide(L)'
;MSKILIVMYSRTGTCRGLATRLSRQQGWPLGEISDADASPSRASKRGTWQCLLDSWRRREPPIRYDGPRPAEFDIVVTVSPIWLYRLAGPMRSFLAEHRVQLRQLAVVSVMGKRGAPNALAEITRLTNRRPVAELAIAKHELDEESVDRKLTPFATKLGNWEPNQSDANTHAWLAPRA
;
A
#
# COMPACT_ATOMS: atom_id res chain seq x y z
N MET A 1 15.82 -10.62 -10.83
CA MET A 1 14.38 -10.49 -10.51
C MET A 1 14.25 -9.58 -9.31
N SER A 2 13.33 -8.62 -9.38
CA SER A 2 13.09 -7.63 -8.33
C SER A 2 12.44 -8.27 -7.12
N LYS A 3 12.91 -7.95 -5.90
CA LYS A 3 12.28 -8.39 -4.66
C LYS A 3 11.07 -7.51 -4.38
N ILE A 4 9.88 -8.12 -4.34
CA ILE A 4 8.62 -7.39 -4.22
C ILE A 4 7.92 -7.79 -2.92
N LEU A 5 7.51 -6.81 -2.12
CA LEU A 5 6.72 -6.99 -0.90
C LEU A 5 5.33 -6.40 -1.09
N ILE A 6 4.29 -7.12 -0.69
CA ILE A 6 2.93 -6.59 -0.65
C ILE A 6 2.66 -6.09 0.77
N VAL A 7 2.27 -4.83 0.94
CA VAL A 7 1.81 -4.27 2.21
C VAL A 7 0.36 -3.89 2.07
N MET A 8 -0.50 -4.41 2.95
CA MET A 8 -1.94 -4.17 2.84
C MET A 8 -2.54 -3.62 4.11
N TYR A 9 -3.60 -2.82 3.92
CA TYR A 9 -4.53 -2.45 4.99
C TYR A 9 -5.94 -2.87 4.56
N SER A 10 -6.65 -3.58 5.43
CA SER A 10 -7.99 -4.09 5.09
C SER A 10 -8.93 -4.09 6.29
N ARG A 11 -9.95 -3.22 6.25
CA ARG A 11 -10.97 -3.17 7.30
C ARG A 11 -12.05 -4.25 7.15
N THR A 12 -12.59 -4.41 5.93
CA THR A 12 -13.73 -5.32 5.66
C THR A 12 -13.31 -6.61 4.95
N GLY A 13 -12.00 -6.88 4.84
CA GLY A 13 -11.47 -8.08 4.19
C GLY A 13 -11.25 -7.95 2.67
N THR A 14 -11.83 -6.96 1.99
CA THR A 14 -11.70 -6.81 0.53
C THR A 14 -10.25 -6.64 0.06
N CYS A 15 -9.51 -5.72 0.67
CA CYS A 15 -8.10 -5.50 0.31
C CYS A 15 -7.22 -6.71 0.71
N ARG A 16 -7.58 -7.41 1.80
CA ARG A 16 -6.92 -8.64 2.23
C ARG A 16 -7.07 -9.73 1.17
N GLY A 17 -8.29 -9.94 0.64
CA GLY A 17 -8.53 -10.90 -0.44
C GLY A 17 -7.68 -10.63 -1.69
N LEU A 18 -7.62 -9.37 -2.13
CA LEU A 18 -6.78 -8.97 -3.26
C LEU A 18 -5.29 -9.20 -3.00
N ALA A 19 -4.80 -8.79 -1.83
CA ALA A 19 -3.40 -8.92 -1.46
C ALA A 19 -2.99 -10.40 -1.31
N THR A 20 -3.82 -11.23 -0.69
CA THR A 20 -3.62 -12.69 -0.60
C THR A 20 -3.62 -13.34 -1.98
N ARG A 21 -4.52 -12.92 -2.88
CA ARG A 21 -4.57 -13.46 -4.26
C ARG A 21 -3.28 -13.13 -5.01
N LEU A 22 -2.85 -11.87 -4.97
CA LEU A 22 -1.61 -11.42 -5.60
C LEU A 22 -0.38 -12.14 -5.01
N SER A 23 -0.32 -12.27 -3.68
CA SER A 23 0.74 -13.02 -2.99
C SER A 23 0.79 -14.49 -3.44
N ARG A 24 -0.35 -15.17 -3.53
CA ARG A 24 -0.43 -16.56 -4.00
C ARG A 24 -0.03 -16.74 -5.46
N GLN A 25 -0.45 -15.82 -6.33
CA GLN A 25 -0.15 -15.88 -7.77
C GLN A 25 1.33 -15.62 -8.07
N GLN A 26 1.98 -14.74 -7.31
CA GLN A 26 3.34 -14.27 -7.60
C GLN A 26 4.40 -14.80 -6.62
N GLY A 27 4.00 -15.42 -5.52
CA GLY A 27 4.90 -15.85 -4.44
C GLY A 27 5.50 -14.70 -3.64
N TRP A 28 4.94 -13.49 -3.72
CA TRP A 28 5.46 -12.33 -3.01
C TRP A 28 5.03 -12.35 -1.53
N PRO A 29 5.93 -12.03 -0.58
CA PRO A 29 5.58 -11.93 0.82
C PRO A 29 4.52 -10.84 1.07
N LEU A 30 3.75 -11.04 2.13
CA LEU A 30 2.66 -10.17 2.54
C LEU A 30 2.95 -9.60 3.94
N GLY A 31 2.79 -8.28 4.07
CA GLY A 31 2.73 -7.57 5.34
C GLY A 31 1.37 -6.92 5.54
N GLU A 32 0.90 -6.88 6.78
CA GLU A 32 -0.39 -6.35 7.18
C GLU A 32 -0.23 -5.13 8.10
N ILE A 33 -0.97 -4.07 7.79
CA ILE A 33 -1.14 -2.92 8.66
C ILE A 33 -2.45 -3.11 9.43
N SER A 34 -2.38 -3.00 10.75
CA SER A 34 -3.52 -2.99 11.66
C SER A 34 -3.58 -1.68 12.44
N ASP A 35 -4.79 -1.27 12.80
CA ASP A 35 -5.01 -0.10 13.65
C ASP A 35 -4.53 -0.41 15.09
N ALA A 36 -3.58 0.37 15.63
CA ALA A 36 -3.02 0.11 16.96
C ALA A 36 -4.04 0.32 18.10
N ASP A 37 -5.00 1.24 17.88
CA ASP A 37 -6.03 1.62 18.86
C ASP A 37 -7.32 0.79 18.75
N ALA A 38 -7.36 -0.23 17.89
CA ALA A 38 -8.52 -1.13 17.76
C ALA A 38 -8.60 -2.12 18.92
N SER A 39 -8.75 -1.61 20.15
CA SER A 39 -9.08 -2.45 21.31
C SER A 39 -10.48 -3.09 21.09
N PRO A 40 -10.63 -4.42 21.25
CA PRO A 40 -11.89 -5.14 21.00
C PRO A 40 -13.10 -4.60 21.80
N SER A 41 -12.84 -3.94 22.93
CA SER A 41 -13.86 -3.40 23.84
C SER A 41 -14.60 -2.15 23.31
N ARG A 42 -14.09 -1.47 22.27
CA ARG A 42 -14.76 -0.31 21.62
C ARG A 42 -15.36 -0.64 20.25
N ALA A 43 -15.45 -1.93 19.89
CA ALA A 43 -16.00 -2.42 18.62
C ALA A 43 -17.54 -2.40 18.53
N SER A 44 -18.20 -1.46 19.22
CA SER A 44 -19.61 -1.19 18.95
C SER A 44 -19.73 -0.42 17.63
N LYS A 45 -20.59 -0.93 16.73
CA LYS A 45 -20.74 -0.55 15.32
C LYS A 45 -20.90 0.96 15.04
N ARG A 46 -21.20 1.79 16.04
CA ARG A 46 -21.34 3.25 15.96
C ARG A 46 -20.12 4.04 16.45
N GLY A 47 -19.33 3.50 17.39
CA GLY A 47 -18.15 4.15 17.99
C GLY A 47 -16.88 4.01 17.16
N THR A 48 -16.75 2.94 16.38
CA THR A 48 -15.60 2.72 15.48
C THR A 48 -15.48 3.84 14.44
N TRP A 49 -16.59 4.30 13.87
CA TRP A 49 -16.54 5.35 12.84
C TRP A 49 -16.14 6.72 13.39
N GLN A 50 -16.57 7.08 14.61
CA GLN A 50 -16.18 8.33 15.26
C GLN A 50 -14.73 8.30 15.75
N CYS A 51 -14.29 7.20 16.38
CA CYS A 51 -12.88 7.03 16.74
C CYS A 51 -11.98 7.02 15.49
N LEU A 52 -12.42 6.41 14.37
CA LEU A 52 -11.68 6.50 13.11
C LEU A 52 -11.75 7.88 12.48
N LEU A 53 -12.83 8.63 12.63
CA LEU A 53 -12.90 10.02 12.17
C LEU A 53 -11.95 10.90 13.00
N ASP A 54 -11.85 10.65 14.31
CA ASP A 54 -10.90 11.31 15.20
C ASP A 54 -9.44 10.89 14.92
N SER A 55 -9.19 9.60 14.65
CA SER A 55 -7.89 9.10 14.18
C SER A 55 -7.57 9.56 12.75
N TRP A 56 -8.58 9.85 11.93
CA TRP A 56 -8.43 10.46 10.60
C TRP A 56 -8.14 11.96 10.69
N ARG A 57 -8.68 12.66 11.69
CA ARG A 57 -8.30 14.04 12.02
C ARG A 57 -6.82 14.11 12.41
N ARG A 58 -6.26 13.03 12.97
CA ARG A 58 -4.81 12.89 13.10
C ARG A 58 -4.22 12.63 11.72
N ARG A 59 -3.19 13.42 11.36
CA ARG A 59 -2.52 13.26 10.06
C ARG A 59 -1.96 11.86 9.88
N GLU A 60 -1.48 11.25 10.97
CA GLU A 60 -0.84 9.93 11.05
C GLU A 60 -1.35 9.19 12.30
N PRO A 61 -2.41 8.36 12.20
CA PRO A 61 -2.84 7.52 13.31
C PRO A 61 -1.78 6.46 13.67
N PRO A 62 -1.71 6.02 14.93
CA PRO A 62 -0.80 4.95 15.32
C PRO A 62 -1.20 3.64 14.67
N ILE A 63 -0.23 2.94 14.09
CA ILE A 63 -0.42 1.67 13.38
C ILE A 63 0.47 0.58 13.97
N ARG A 64 0.08 -0.67 13.72
CA ARG A 64 0.93 -1.84 13.89
C ARG A 64 1.17 -2.46 12.54
N TYR A 65 2.43 -2.59 12.16
CA TYR A 65 2.83 -3.32 10.96
C TYR A 65 3.33 -4.72 11.35
N ASP A 66 2.80 -5.75 10.70
CA ASP A 66 3.23 -7.13 10.83
C ASP A 66 3.68 -7.67 9.47
N GLY A 67 4.97 -7.94 9.31
CA GLY A 67 5.52 -8.42 8.06
C GLY A 67 7.03 -8.18 7.91
N PRO A 68 7.61 -8.58 6.77
CA PRO A 68 9.03 -8.38 6.48
C PRO A 68 9.43 -6.90 6.45
N ARG A 69 10.71 -6.62 6.71
CA ARG A 69 11.23 -5.24 6.69
C ARG A 69 11.15 -4.65 5.28
N PRO A 70 10.46 -3.52 5.05
CA PRO A 70 10.32 -2.94 3.70
C PRO A 70 11.65 -2.60 3.01
N ALA A 71 12.70 -2.29 3.78
CA ALA A 71 14.03 -1.96 3.26
C ALA A 71 14.73 -3.11 2.51
N GLU A 72 14.30 -4.36 2.72
CA GLU A 72 14.88 -5.55 2.08
C GLU A 72 14.35 -5.79 0.66
N PHE A 73 13.37 -5.00 0.23
CA PHE A 73 12.66 -5.16 -1.03
C PHE A 73 12.92 -3.99 -1.97
N ASP A 74 12.98 -4.29 -3.25
CA ASP A 74 13.17 -3.29 -4.31
C ASP A 74 11.87 -2.52 -4.55
N ILE A 75 10.73 -3.21 -4.51
CA ILE A 75 9.40 -2.63 -4.69
C ILE A 75 8.49 -3.02 -3.53
N VAL A 76 7.77 -2.03 -3.01
CA VAL A 76 6.66 -2.24 -2.07
C VAL A 76 5.34 -1.95 -2.77
N VAL A 77 4.48 -2.95 -2.86
CA VAL A 77 3.12 -2.86 -3.40
C VAL A 77 2.16 -2.55 -2.26
N THR A 78 1.64 -1.32 -2.20
CA THR A 78 0.63 -0.96 -1.20
C THR A 78 -0.77 -1.31 -1.69
N VAL A 79 -1.53 -2.09 -0.92
CA VAL A 79 -2.93 -2.43 -1.20
C VAL A 79 -3.82 -1.76 -0.15
N SER A 80 -4.60 -0.76 -0.57
CA SER A 80 -5.35 0.07 0.38
C SER A 80 -6.72 0.50 -0.14
N PRO A 81 -7.74 0.61 0.72
CA PRO A 81 -9.00 1.22 0.34
C PRO A 81 -8.85 2.75 0.23
N ILE A 82 -9.65 3.36 -0.64
CA ILE A 82 -9.83 4.80 -0.71
C ILE A 82 -11.05 5.21 0.11
N TRP A 83 -10.85 6.13 1.06
CA TRP A 83 -11.91 6.73 1.87
C TRP A 83 -11.95 8.23 1.63
N LEU A 84 -13.16 8.77 1.39
CA LEU A 84 -13.37 10.20 1.10
C LEU A 84 -12.39 10.75 0.04
N TYR A 85 -12.19 10.00 -1.04
CA TYR A 85 -11.26 10.34 -2.13
C TYR A 85 -9.77 10.40 -1.76
N ARG A 86 -9.36 9.83 -0.62
CA ARG A 86 -7.97 9.81 -0.15
C ARG A 86 -7.52 8.41 0.27
N LEU A 87 -6.21 8.23 0.39
CA LEU A 87 -5.64 6.96 0.87
C LEU A 87 -6.05 6.75 2.34
N ALA A 88 -6.37 5.50 2.71
CA ALA A 88 -6.72 5.17 4.09
C ALA A 88 -5.64 5.67 5.07
N GLY A 89 -6.08 6.28 6.18
CA GLY A 89 -5.19 6.85 7.20
C GLY A 89 -4.05 5.92 7.64
N PRO A 90 -4.32 4.63 7.93
CA PRO A 90 -3.28 3.69 8.36
C PRO A 90 -2.19 3.45 7.32
N MET A 91 -2.56 3.41 6.02
CA MET A 91 -1.56 3.31 4.95
C MET A 91 -0.75 4.61 4.83
N ARG A 92 -1.35 5.78 5.12
CA ARG A 92 -0.61 7.05 5.16
C ARG A 92 0.41 7.06 6.29
N SER A 93 0.06 6.59 7.49
CA SER A 93 1.00 6.44 8.60
C SER A 93 2.16 5.52 8.23
N PHE A 94 1.85 4.35 7.63
CA PHE A 94 2.88 3.43 7.19
C PHE A 94 3.84 4.07 6.18
N LEU A 95 3.31 4.77 5.19
CA LEU A 95 4.13 5.48 4.21
C LEU A 95 4.98 6.57 4.86
N ALA A 96 4.46 7.30 5.85
CA ALA A 96 5.20 8.33 6.57
C ALA A 96 6.35 7.73 7.42
N GLU A 97 6.07 6.65 8.16
CA GLU A 97 7.02 5.95 9.03
C GLU A 97 8.14 5.26 8.22
N HIS A 98 7.82 4.67 7.08
CA HIS A 98 8.76 3.87 6.29
C HIS A 98 9.31 4.59 5.05
N ARG A 99 8.98 5.87 4.80
CA ARG A 99 9.35 6.61 3.56
C ARG A 99 10.82 6.50 3.13
N VAL A 100 11.76 6.44 4.08
CA VAL A 100 13.20 6.37 3.81
C VAL A 100 13.62 4.95 3.39
N GLN A 101 12.90 3.93 3.87
CA GLN A 101 13.16 2.52 3.61
C GLN A 101 12.57 2.06 2.27
N LEU A 102 11.57 2.78 1.74
CA LEU A 102 10.90 2.46 0.49
C LEU A 102 11.76 2.87 -0.70
N ARG A 103 12.30 1.87 -1.42
CA ARG A 103 13.09 2.08 -2.64
C ARG A 103 12.17 2.50 -3.79
N GLN A 104 11.24 1.61 -4.16
CA GLN A 104 10.21 1.86 -5.16
C GLN A 104 8.83 1.47 -4.63
N LEU A 105 7.81 2.10 -5.20
CA LEU A 105 6.42 1.90 -4.80
C LEU A 105 5.56 1.50 -5.98
N ALA A 106 4.61 0.60 -5.73
CA ALA A 106 3.49 0.34 -6.60
C ALA A 106 2.20 0.40 -5.80
N VAL A 107 1.12 0.86 -6.41
CA VAL A 107 -0.12 1.16 -5.68
C VAL A 107 -1.28 0.37 -6.24
N VAL A 108 -1.97 -0.37 -5.38
CA VAL A 108 -3.28 -0.97 -5.65
C VAL A 108 -4.30 -0.31 -4.73
N SER A 109 -5.27 0.37 -5.33
CA SER A 109 -6.31 1.07 -4.61
C SER A 109 -7.68 0.46 -4.86
N VAL A 110 -8.43 0.18 -3.79
CA VAL A 110 -9.84 -0.25 -3.88
C VAL A 110 -10.75 0.92 -3.60
N MET A 111 -11.63 1.25 -4.54
CA MET A 111 -12.48 2.44 -4.44
C MET A 111 -13.95 2.17 -4.78
N GLY A 112 -14.83 3.09 -4.38
CA GLY A 112 -16.24 3.05 -4.80
C GLY A 112 -16.40 3.42 -6.27
N LYS A 113 -16.25 4.72 -6.57
CA LYS A 113 -16.40 5.27 -7.94
C LYS A 113 -15.21 6.14 -8.38
N ARG A 114 -14.59 6.90 -7.47
CA ARG A 114 -13.54 7.89 -7.77
C ARG A 114 -12.55 7.97 -6.60
N GLY A 115 -11.39 8.59 -6.85
CA GLY A 115 -10.41 8.96 -5.83
C GLY A 115 -8.99 8.44 -6.09
N ALA A 116 -8.80 7.53 -7.04
CA ALA A 116 -7.48 6.99 -7.37
C ALA A 116 -6.44 8.09 -7.73
N PRO A 117 -6.74 9.10 -8.56
CA PRO A 117 -5.79 10.17 -8.85
C PRO A 117 -5.38 10.97 -7.61
N ASN A 118 -6.32 11.22 -6.69
CA ASN A 118 -6.06 11.94 -5.45
C ASN A 118 -5.18 11.10 -4.50
N ALA A 119 -5.46 9.80 -4.40
CA ALA A 119 -4.63 8.89 -3.62
C ALA A 119 -3.20 8.80 -4.18
N LEU A 120 -3.05 8.76 -5.51
CA LEU A 120 -1.74 8.78 -6.16
C LEU A 120 -0.98 10.07 -5.88
N ALA A 121 -1.63 11.23 -6.04
CA ALA A 121 -1.04 12.53 -5.76
C ALA A 121 -0.62 12.64 -4.29
N GLU A 122 -1.43 12.10 -3.38
CA GLU A 122 -1.14 12.05 -1.95
C GLU A 122 0.07 11.16 -1.63
N ILE A 123 0.15 9.96 -2.22
CA ILE A 123 1.30 9.05 -2.07
C ILE A 123 2.56 9.75 -2.57
N THR A 124 2.51 10.33 -3.76
CA THR A 124 3.65 11.04 -4.37
C THR A 124 4.14 12.17 -3.47
N ARG A 125 3.23 12.94 -2.86
CA ARG A 125 3.58 14.00 -1.90
C ARG A 125 4.19 13.46 -0.61
N LEU A 126 3.67 12.35 -0.06
CA LEU A 126 4.14 11.78 1.20
C LEU A 126 5.52 11.12 1.07
N THR A 127 5.77 10.46 -0.06
CA THR A 127 6.98 9.66 -0.27
C THR A 127 8.04 10.39 -1.09
N ASN A 128 7.68 11.54 -1.68
CA ASN A 128 8.46 12.28 -2.67
C ASN A 128 8.89 11.39 -3.86
N ARG A 129 8.08 10.38 -4.19
CA ARG A 129 8.35 9.39 -5.24
C ARG A 129 7.08 9.07 -6.00
N ARG A 130 7.17 9.00 -7.33
CA ARG A 130 6.06 8.54 -8.16
C ARG A 130 6.05 7.01 -8.19
N PRO A 131 4.91 6.34 -7.90
CA PRO A 131 4.81 4.90 -8.03
C PRO A 131 5.15 4.41 -9.45
N VAL A 132 5.91 3.31 -9.54
CA VAL A 132 6.32 2.67 -10.80
C VAL A 132 5.15 2.00 -11.52
N ALA A 133 4.11 1.63 -10.76
CA ALA A 133 2.84 1.14 -11.28
C ALA A 133 1.70 1.55 -10.35
N GLU A 134 0.53 1.74 -10.95
CA GLU A 134 -0.71 2.00 -10.24
C GLU A 134 -1.82 1.11 -10.81
N LEU A 135 -2.72 0.68 -9.93
CA LEU A 135 -3.92 -0.05 -10.27
C LEU A 135 -5.06 0.41 -9.38
N ALA A 136 -6.18 0.75 -9.98
CA ALA A 136 -7.42 1.07 -9.27
C ALA A 136 -8.49 0.04 -9.60
N ILE A 137 -9.09 -0.53 -8.56
CA ILE A 137 -10.17 -1.51 -8.68
C ILE A 137 -11.42 -0.90 -8.04
N ALA A 138 -12.47 -0.71 -8.82
CA ALA A 138 -13.75 -0.25 -8.30
C ALA A 138 -14.51 -1.40 -7.62
N LYS A 139 -15.38 -1.08 -6.66
CA LYS A 139 -16.15 -2.09 -5.91
C LYS A 139 -16.99 -3.02 -6.80
N HIS A 140 -17.45 -2.53 -7.94
CA HIS A 140 -18.25 -3.31 -8.89
C HIS A 140 -17.41 -4.27 -9.75
N GLU A 141 -16.08 -4.20 -9.65
CA GLU A 141 -15.11 -5.01 -10.41
C GLU A 141 -14.38 -6.00 -9.48
N LEU A 142 -14.97 -6.30 -8.32
CA LEU A 142 -14.40 -7.20 -7.31
C LEU A 142 -14.79 -8.67 -7.54
N ASP A 143 -15.43 -8.98 -8.66
CA ASP A 143 -15.57 -10.35 -9.12
C ASP A 143 -14.20 -10.92 -9.54
N GLU A 144 -14.06 -12.24 -9.44
CA GLU A 144 -12.77 -12.91 -9.61
C GLU A 144 -12.15 -12.67 -11.00
N GLU A 145 -12.97 -12.71 -12.04
CA GLU A 145 -12.53 -12.55 -13.42
C GLU A 145 -12.02 -11.13 -13.70
N SER A 146 -12.75 -10.11 -13.25
CA SER A 146 -12.32 -8.71 -13.37
C SER A 146 -11.06 -8.42 -12.57
N VAL A 147 -10.95 -8.99 -11.38
CA VAL A 147 -9.76 -8.85 -10.53
C VAL A 147 -8.54 -9.46 -11.22
N ASP A 148 -8.62 -10.69 -11.73
CA ASP A 148 -7.50 -11.33 -12.41
C ASP A 148 -7.08 -10.59 -13.67
N ARG A 149 -8.05 -10.20 -14.51
CA ARG A 149 -7.79 -9.41 -15.72
C ARG A 149 -6.99 -8.13 -15.45
N LYS A 150 -7.10 -7.57 -14.24
CA LYS A 150 -6.39 -6.37 -13.80
C LYS A 150 -5.09 -6.66 -13.05
N LEU A 151 -5.09 -7.66 -12.16
CA LEU A 151 -3.91 -8.01 -11.35
C LEU A 151 -2.81 -8.65 -12.18
N THR A 152 -3.15 -9.49 -13.17
CA THR A 152 -2.14 -10.16 -14.01
C THR A 152 -1.23 -9.17 -14.74
N PRO A 153 -1.73 -8.21 -15.56
CA PRO A 153 -0.85 -7.27 -16.26
C PRO A 153 -0.08 -6.36 -15.30
N PHE A 154 -0.69 -5.99 -14.17
CA PHE A 154 -0.02 -5.23 -13.12
C PHE A 154 1.16 -6.02 -12.52
N ALA A 155 0.94 -7.29 -12.20
CA ALA A 155 1.96 -8.15 -11.63
C ALA A 155 3.09 -8.42 -12.62
N THR A 156 2.77 -8.73 -13.88
CA THR A 156 3.75 -8.91 -14.95
C THR A 156 4.62 -7.67 -15.13
N LYS A 157 4.02 -6.47 -15.11
CA LYS A 157 4.76 -5.20 -15.19
C LYS A 157 5.78 -5.05 -14.06
N LEU A 158 5.42 -5.44 -12.84
CA LEU A 158 6.32 -5.38 -11.68
C LEU A 158 7.38 -6.47 -11.70
N GLY A 159 7.05 -7.69 -12.13
CA GLY A 159 8.01 -8.79 -12.26
C GLY A 159 9.10 -8.48 -13.29
N ASN A 160 8.75 -7.75 -14.34
CA ASN A 160 9.66 -7.29 -15.40
C ASN A 160 10.26 -5.91 -15.12
N TRP A 161 9.97 -5.30 -13.96
CA TRP A 161 10.52 -4.00 -13.64
C TRP A 161 12.02 -4.11 -13.37
N GLU A 162 12.79 -3.30 -14.07
CA GLU A 162 14.24 -3.14 -13.87
C GLU A 162 14.53 -1.76 -13.27
N PRO A 163 15.48 -1.66 -12.32
CA PRO A 163 15.89 -0.38 -11.77
C PRO A 163 16.48 0.49 -12.89
N ASN A 164 15.86 1.63 -13.14
CA ASN A 164 16.39 2.62 -14.06
C ASN A 164 17.77 3.06 -13.56
N GLN A 165 18.83 2.95 -14.38
CA GLN A 165 20.22 3.22 -13.97
C GLN A 165 20.42 4.66 -13.45
N SER A 166 19.49 5.56 -13.73
CA SER A 166 19.42 6.95 -13.24
C SER A 166 19.23 7.07 -11.72
N ASP A 167 18.51 6.13 -11.08
CA ASP A 167 18.22 6.20 -9.64
C ASP A 167 19.36 5.60 -8.79
N ALA A 168 20.19 4.75 -9.38
CA ALA A 168 21.34 4.13 -8.72
C ALA A 168 22.40 5.16 -8.29
N ASN A 169 22.54 6.25 -9.05
CA ASN A 169 23.48 7.34 -8.73
C ASN A 169 23.06 8.19 -7.53
N THR A 170 21.80 8.15 -7.11
CA THR A 170 21.35 8.91 -5.91
C THR A 170 21.73 8.17 -4.61
N HIS A 171 21.87 6.85 -4.65
CA HIS A 171 22.16 6.02 -3.47
C HIS A 171 23.65 5.70 -3.27
N ALA A 172 24.52 6.01 -4.23
CA ALA A 172 25.97 5.78 -4.13
C ALA A 172 26.67 6.67 -3.07
N TRP A 173 26.00 7.69 -2.53
CA TRP A 173 26.56 8.62 -1.53
C TRP A 173 26.49 8.15 -0.07
N LEU A 174 25.84 7.02 0.23
CA LEU A 174 25.68 6.50 1.60
C LEU A 174 26.64 5.35 1.97
N ALA A 175 27.59 5.00 1.11
CA ALA A 175 28.67 4.10 1.51
C ALA A 175 29.78 4.91 2.19
N PRO A 176 30.14 4.64 3.46
CA PRO A 176 31.37 5.20 4.02
C PRO A 176 32.53 4.66 3.20
N ARG A 177 33.35 5.56 2.65
CA ARG A 177 34.63 5.21 2.04
C ARG A 177 35.50 4.66 3.17
N ALA A 178 35.70 3.34 3.18
CA ALA A 178 36.77 2.68 3.93
C ALA A 178 38.01 2.60 3.04
#